data_AF-A0A4R9JKL4-F1
#
_entry.id   AF-A0A4R9JKL4-F1
#
_cell.length_a   1.000
_cell.length_b   1.000
_cell.length_c   1.000
_cell.angle_alpha   90.00
_cell.angle_beta   90.00
_cell.angle_gamma   90.00
#
_symmetry.space_group_name_H-M   'P 1'
#
loop_
_entity.id
_entity.type
_entity.pdbx_description
1 polymer ?
#
loop_
_entity_poly.entity_id
_entity_poly.type
_entity_poly.pdbx_seq_one_letter_code
_entity_poly.pdbx_strand_id
1 'polypeptide(L)'
;MKKFLYCLLFLGVSLHVADFNSLTRSNRDKQLASLFSESIHLGIGSEKLWSATSADNWGFVRQSATWARGNSGIIDSLILALKNAGYFNNSAPRNDVLTNVNLSGFGSATLTIKISTPTAGISSTAYTGTKTFNHFFEIKKTGASIPSLQLFFDDPNTTLGNDGALVYYRLVDFGNPSFANVGDVITESYTGNDSIYGTKFQTYTWRNGPENTSWISKHGRVVLTEVDSGRQLCFRSVVRLTFTKLKAVNPSGATSLDNLKTACNTAQGTGSSDQIYYALAYMQKFDSPFQTTAKATFTMSATRPETICNLSVATVPGAQLSYGIFNINGYVTDQLAAAAVPADYPSPTVGGSDFMSVDEAFNRTYVAFGASISGQAALGTVKQYETTSKAFLDAFDGSDQNLTFK
;
A
#
# COMPACT_ATOMS: atom_id res chain seq x y z
N MET A 1 39.86 2.00 37.62
CA MET A 1 40.03 0.77 36.81
C MET A 1 38.73 0.20 36.24
N LYS A 2 37.62 0.07 37.00
CA LYS A 2 36.32 -0.40 36.46
C LYS A 2 35.75 0.47 35.31
N LYS A 3 35.93 1.80 35.36
CA LYS A 3 35.45 2.73 34.31
C LYS A 3 36.17 2.59 32.96
N PHE A 4 37.43 2.15 32.95
CA PHE A 4 38.19 1.92 31.71
C PHE A 4 37.79 0.61 31.02
N LEU A 5 37.46 -0.42 31.82
CA LEU A 5 36.94 -1.70 31.32
C LEU A 5 35.54 -1.54 30.69
N TYR A 6 34.69 -0.67 31.25
CA TYR A 6 33.38 -0.37 30.68
C TYR A 6 33.47 0.41 29.36
N CYS A 7 34.43 1.33 29.19
CA CYS A 7 34.66 1.98 27.90
C CYS A 7 35.17 1.00 26.83
N LEU A 8 36.04 0.04 27.18
CA LEU A 8 36.51 -0.99 26.26
C LEU A 8 35.41 -1.99 25.86
N LEU A 9 34.53 -2.35 26.80
CA LEU A 9 33.31 -3.11 26.50
C LEU A 9 32.36 -2.30 25.60
N PHE A 10 32.11 -1.03 25.91
CA PHE A 10 31.24 -0.18 25.09
C PHE A 10 31.79 0.00 23.67
N LEU A 11 33.09 0.23 23.50
CA LEU A 11 33.73 0.32 22.19
C LEU A 11 33.77 -1.04 21.45
N GLY A 12 33.84 -2.16 22.17
CA GLY A 12 33.76 -3.51 21.61
C GLY A 12 32.36 -3.92 21.12
N VAL A 13 31.29 -3.40 21.73
CA VAL A 13 29.90 -3.65 21.27
C VAL A 13 29.44 -2.62 20.24
N SER A 14 30.09 -1.44 20.19
CA SER A 14 29.72 -0.33 19.28
C SER A 14 30.44 -0.36 17.92
N LEU A 15 31.43 -1.23 17.75
CA LEU A 15 32.01 -1.55 16.45
C LEU A 15 31.46 -2.89 15.98
N HIS A 16 30.19 -2.90 15.55
CA HIS A 16 29.86 -3.71 14.38
C HIS A 16 30.61 -3.05 13.22
N VAL A 17 31.87 -3.42 13.03
CA VAL A 17 32.44 -3.42 11.69
C VAL A 17 31.56 -4.42 10.97
N ALA A 18 30.50 -3.93 10.31
CA ALA A 18 29.82 -4.69 9.29
C ALA A 18 30.94 -5.14 8.38
N ASP A 19 31.28 -6.42 8.46
CA ASP A 19 32.39 -6.98 7.73
C ASP A 19 31.98 -6.96 6.25
N PHE A 20 32.20 -5.81 5.61
CA PHE A 20 32.04 -5.59 4.19
C PHE A 20 32.86 -6.63 3.41
N ASN A 21 33.86 -7.28 4.03
CA ASN A 21 34.61 -8.38 3.44
C ASN A 21 33.97 -9.78 3.62
N SER A 22 33.03 -9.98 4.56
CA SER A 22 32.33 -11.25 4.71
C SER A 22 31.33 -11.49 3.58
N LEU A 23 30.65 -10.42 3.12
CA LEU A 23 29.75 -10.48 1.99
C LEU A 23 30.53 -10.69 0.70
N THR A 24 31.62 -9.96 0.43
CA THR A 24 32.41 -10.12 -0.81
C THR A 24 33.12 -11.47 -0.98
N ARG A 25 33.32 -12.25 0.11
CA ARG A 25 33.90 -13.60 0.09
C ARG A 25 32.89 -14.74 -0.02
N SER A 26 31.61 -14.46 0.22
CA SER A 26 30.58 -15.50 0.12
C SER A 26 30.25 -15.78 -1.35
N ASN A 27 29.86 -17.02 -1.68
CA ASN A 27 29.37 -17.33 -3.03
C ASN A 27 28.20 -16.37 -3.36
N ARG A 28 28.17 -15.80 -4.57
CA ARG A 28 27.14 -14.87 -5.04
C ARG A 28 25.72 -15.35 -4.73
N ASP A 29 25.46 -16.66 -4.85
CA ASP A 29 24.14 -17.25 -4.55
C ASP A 29 23.80 -17.16 -3.05
N LYS A 30 24.80 -17.32 -2.17
CA LYS A 30 24.65 -17.16 -0.72
C LYS A 30 24.50 -15.69 -0.32
N GLN A 31 25.19 -14.77 -1.01
CA GLN A 31 25.01 -13.32 -0.80
C GLN A 31 23.59 -12.89 -1.17
N LEU A 32 23.12 -13.30 -2.35
CA LEU A 32 21.77 -13.00 -2.83
C LEU A 32 20.72 -13.62 -1.92
N ALA A 33 20.91 -14.87 -1.51
CA ALA A 33 20.02 -15.51 -0.54
C ALA A 33 19.90 -14.71 0.76
N SER A 34 21.02 -14.24 1.32
CA SER A 34 21.03 -13.44 2.55
C SER A 34 20.35 -12.08 2.36
N LEU A 35 20.74 -11.33 1.33
CA LEU A 35 20.22 -9.99 1.05
C LEU A 35 18.72 -10.01 0.74
N PHE A 36 18.26 -11.01 -0.04
CA PHE A 36 16.85 -11.15 -0.34
C PHE A 36 16.06 -11.69 0.84
N SER A 37 16.61 -12.61 1.65
CA SER A 37 15.93 -13.08 2.86
C SER A 37 15.60 -11.91 3.82
N GLU A 38 16.52 -10.95 3.96
CA GLU A 38 16.29 -9.73 4.76
C GLU A 38 15.30 -8.78 4.09
N SER A 39 15.40 -8.60 2.76
CA SER A 39 14.50 -7.71 1.98
C SER A 39 13.06 -8.26 1.86
N ILE A 40 12.88 -9.57 2.00
CA ILE A 40 11.62 -10.30 1.84
C ILE A 40 10.91 -10.52 3.19
N HIS A 41 11.51 -10.14 4.31
CA HIS A 41 10.77 -9.97 5.58
C HIS A 41 9.81 -8.78 5.46
N LEU A 42 8.73 -8.98 4.70
CA LEU A 42 7.64 -8.05 4.56
C LEU A 42 7.11 -7.77 5.97
N GLY A 43 7.32 -6.54 6.46
CA GLY A 43 6.78 -6.03 7.72
C GLY A 43 5.26 -5.85 7.63
N ILE A 44 4.55 -6.89 7.19
CA ILE A 44 3.10 -6.92 7.11
C ILE A 44 2.61 -6.95 8.55
N GLY A 45 1.98 -5.85 8.96
CA GLY A 45 1.60 -5.53 10.34
C GLY A 45 1.33 -6.75 11.22
N SER A 46 2.12 -6.89 12.29
CA SER A 46 1.97 -7.91 13.32
C SER A 46 0.76 -7.67 14.23
N GLU A 47 0.04 -6.56 14.04
CA GLU A 47 -1.10 -6.16 14.86
C GLU A 47 -2.43 -6.49 14.17
N LYS A 48 -3.37 -7.06 14.93
CA LYS A 48 -4.70 -7.45 14.41
C LYS A 48 -5.47 -6.20 13.99
N LEU A 49 -6.30 -6.27 12.94
CA LEU A 49 -7.23 -5.19 12.48
C LEU A 49 -8.07 -4.52 13.57
N TRP A 50 -8.10 -5.11 14.77
CA TRP A 50 -8.87 -4.65 15.92
C TRP A 50 -8.07 -4.49 17.23
N SER A 51 -6.73 -4.68 17.26
CA SER A 51 -5.98 -4.69 18.54
C SER A 51 -5.56 -3.33 19.07
N ALA A 52 -6.36 -2.29 18.88
CA ALA A 52 -6.31 -1.11 19.75
C ALA A 52 -7.43 -1.26 20.78
N THR A 53 -7.07 -1.57 22.02
CA THR A 53 -7.97 -1.59 23.18
C THR A 53 -8.47 -0.18 23.48
N SER A 54 -9.45 0.27 22.69
CA SER A 54 -10.54 1.22 22.95
C SER A 54 -11.06 1.67 21.58
N ALA A 55 -12.35 1.41 21.35
CA ALA A 55 -13.29 2.03 20.40
C ALA A 55 -12.83 2.99 19.25
N ASP A 56 -11.72 2.75 18.55
CA ASP A 56 -11.32 3.65 17.46
C ASP A 56 -11.92 3.21 16.12
N ASN A 57 -12.90 3.97 15.62
CA ASN A 57 -13.47 3.89 14.26
C ASN A 57 -12.40 4.04 13.14
N TRP A 58 -11.15 4.33 13.51
CA TRP A 58 -9.99 4.56 12.67
C TRP A 58 -8.92 3.45 12.74
N GLY A 59 -9.20 2.30 13.36
CA GLY A 59 -8.28 1.15 13.41
C GLY A 59 -7.75 0.73 12.03
N PHE A 60 -8.60 0.86 10.99
CA PHE A 60 -8.24 0.62 9.60
C PHE A 60 -7.22 1.64 9.05
N VAL A 61 -7.27 2.90 9.48
CA VAL A 61 -6.39 3.97 9.00
C VAL A 61 -4.95 3.70 9.40
N ARG A 62 -4.72 3.38 10.68
CA ARG A 62 -3.40 3.01 11.20
C ARG A 62 -2.82 1.83 10.44
N GLN A 63 -3.60 0.79 10.21
CA GLN A 63 -3.10 -0.40 9.52
C GLN A 63 -2.95 -0.23 8.02
N SER A 64 -3.82 0.55 7.38
CA SER A 64 -3.66 0.89 5.96
C SER A 64 -2.39 1.71 5.74
N ALA A 65 -2.04 2.61 6.66
CA ALA A 65 -0.78 3.35 6.66
C ALA A 65 0.42 2.43 6.93
N THR A 66 0.35 1.55 7.95
CA THR A 66 1.41 0.57 8.24
C THR A 66 1.64 -0.39 7.07
N TRP A 67 0.56 -0.92 6.49
CA TRP A 67 0.61 -1.81 5.34
C TRP A 67 1.14 -1.09 4.10
N ALA A 68 0.68 0.12 3.81
CA ALA A 68 1.21 0.91 2.70
C ALA A 68 2.70 1.25 2.89
N ARG A 69 3.14 1.59 4.11
CA ARG A 69 4.57 1.81 4.42
C ARG A 69 5.41 0.53 4.32
N GLY A 70 4.88 -0.60 4.79
CA GLY A 70 5.56 -1.89 4.66
C GLY A 70 5.74 -2.31 3.20
N ASN A 71 4.72 -2.07 2.37
CA ASN A 71 4.78 -2.35 0.94
C ASN A 71 5.53 -1.28 0.14
N SER A 72 5.67 -0.04 0.63
CA SER A 72 6.46 1.00 -0.06
C SER A 72 7.93 0.63 -0.11
N GLY A 73 8.43 -0.01 0.96
CA GLY A 73 9.83 -0.40 1.05
C GLY A 73 10.23 -1.57 0.15
N ILE A 74 9.29 -2.42 -0.32
CA ILE A 74 9.67 -3.67 -1.00
C ILE A 74 10.47 -3.43 -2.28
N ILE A 75 10.06 -2.47 -3.12
CA ILE A 75 10.73 -2.16 -4.39
C ILE A 75 12.15 -1.67 -4.10
N ASP A 76 12.28 -0.71 -3.19
CA ASP A 76 13.58 -0.14 -2.81
C ASP A 76 14.49 -1.19 -2.19
N SER A 77 13.99 -2.05 -1.30
CA SER A 77 14.77 -3.12 -0.68
C SER A 77 15.25 -4.14 -1.72
N LEU A 78 14.42 -4.54 -2.68
CA LEU A 78 14.81 -5.47 -3.74
C LEU A 78 15.86 -4.88 -4.69
N ILE A 79 15.67 -3.62 -5.11
CA ILE A 79 16.64 -2.91 -5.97
C ILE A 79 17.96 -2.71 -5.21
N LEU A 80 17.89 -2.35 -3.92
CA LEU A 80 19.06 -2.19 -3.06
C LEU A 80 19.81 -3.52 -2.88
N ALA A 81 19.10 -4.64 -2.70
CA ALA A 81 19.71 -5.97 -2.63
C ALA A 81 20.45 -6.33 -3.91
N LEU A 82 19.85 -6.09 -5.09
CA LEU A 82 20.52 -6.28 -6.38
C LEU A 82 21.76 -5.39 -6.53
N LYS A 83 21.67 -4.14 -6.07
CA LYS A 83 22.78 -3.19 -6.08
C LYS A 83 23.92 -3.62 -5.18
N ASN A 84 23.61 -4.04 -3.95
CA ASN A 84 24.60 -4.54 -3.01
C ASN A 84 25.25 -5.85 -3.48
N ALA A 85 24.53 -6.67 -4.25
CA ALA A 85 25.08 -7.84 -4.93
C ALA A 85 25.89 -7.51 -6.20
N GLY A 86 26.06 -6.23 -6.53
CA GLY A 86 26.93 -5.76 -7.60
C GLY A 86 26.34 -5.90 -9.01
N TYR A 87 25.01 -6.08 -9.14
CA TYR A 87 24.36 -6.20 -10.45
C TYR A 87 24.42 -4.93 -11.30
N PHE A 88 24.60 -3.76 -10.69
CA PHE A 88 24.74 -2.47 -11.39
C PHE A 88 26.18 -1.94 -11.43
N ASN A 89 27.17 -2.75 -11.06
CA ASN A 89 28.58 -2.32 -11.09
C ASN A 89 29.20 -2.32 -12.50
N ASN A 90 28.47 -2.84 -13.49
CA ASN A 90 28.87 -2.88 -14.88
C ASN A 90 27.65 -2.61 -15.76
N SER A 91 27.82 -1.86 -16.85
CA SER A 91 26.77 -1.51 -17.82
C SER A 91 26.43 -2.65 -18.79
N ALA A 92 27.22 -3.73 -18.83
CA ALA A 92 26.97 -4.88 -19.69
C ALA A 92 25.62 -5.57 -19.34
N PRO A 93 24.78 -5.88 -20.34
CA PRO A 93 23.56 -6.66 -20.13
C PRO A 93 23.83 -7.97 -19.42
N ARG A 94 22.98 -8.31 -18.45
CA ARG A 94 23.01 -9.59 -17.72
C ARG A 94 21.67 -10.29 -17.78
N ASN A 95 21.73 -11.62 -17.85
CA ASN A 95 20.57 -12.50 -17.78
C ASN A 95 20.97 -13.76 -17.00
N ASP A 96 20.80 -13.71 -15.69
CA ASP A 96 21.18 -14.76 -14.76
C ASP A 96 19.94 -15.56 -14.33
N VAL A 97 20.07 -16.89 -14.28
CA VAL A 97 19.08 -17.79 -13.68
C VAL A 97 19.77 -18.61 -12.59
N LEU A 98 19.36 -18.40 -11.35
CA LEU A 98 19.92 -19.06 -10.17
C LEU A 98 18.91 -20.05 -9.62
N THR A 99 19.20 -21.34 -9.69
CA THR A 99 18.30 -22.40 -9.22
C THR A 99 18.66 -22.86 -7.81
N ASN A 100 17.67 -23.34 -7.05
CA ASN A 100 17.85 -23.88 -5.70
C ASN A 100 18.40 -22.85 -4.69
N VAL A 101 18.09 -21.57 -4.89
CA VAL A 101 18.41 -20.53 -3.92
C VAL A 101 17.47 -20.69 -2.74
N ASN A 102 18.01 -20.94 -1.55
CA ASN A 102 17.20 -21.08 -0.35
C ASN A 102 16.99 -19.70 0.31
N LEU A 103 15.75 -19.24 0.29
CA LEU A 103 15.32 -17.98 0.88
C LEU A 103 14.67 -18.23 2.25
N SER A 104 15.09 -17.51 3.28
CA SER A 104 14.53 -17.63 4.63
C SER A 104 13.01 -17.38 4.61
N GLY A 105 12.25 -18.24 5.30
CA GLY A 105 10.78 -18.17 5.34
C GLY A 105 10.06 -18.55 4.03
N PHE A 106 10.76 -18.69 2.91
CA PHE A 106 10.19 -18.95 1.59
C PHE A 106 10.52 -20.36 1.09
N GLY A 107 11.73 -20.85 1.40
CA GLY A 107 12.27 -22.13 0.97
C GLY A 107 13.07 -22.04 -0.34
N SER A 108 13.19 -23.16 -1.04
CA SER A 108 13.93 -23.24 -2.31
C SER A 108 13.19 -22.48 -3.42
N ALA A 109 13.95 -21.68 -4.16
CA ALA A 109 13.47 -20.83 -5.25
C ALA A 109 14.42 -20.85 -6.45
N THR A 110 13.87 -20.44 -7.60
CA THR A 110 14.64 -19.99 -8.76
C THR A 110 14.56 -18.47 -8.83
N LEU A 111 15.71 -17.83 -8.97
CA LEU A 111 15.82 -16.38 -9.20
C LEU A 111 16.16 -16.14 -10.66
N THR A 112 15.37 -15.30 -11.33
CA THR A 112 15.68 -14.83 -12.70
C THR A 112 15.99 -13.35 -12.64
N ILE A 113 17.19 -12.94 -13.04
CA ILE A 113 17.66 -11.55 -12.98
C ILE A 113 18.09 -11.11 -14.37
N LYS A 114 17.46 -10.04 -14.88
CA LYS A 114 17.79 -9.40 -16.14
C LYS A 114 18.17 -7.95 -15.86
N ILE A 115 19.42 -7.57 -16.16
CA ILE A 115 19.91 -6.19 -16.01
C ILE A 115 20.25 -5.65 -17.38
N SER A 116 19.84 -4.41 -17.68
CA SER A 116 20.05 -3.75 -18.97
C SER A 116 19.59 -4.62 -20.14
N THR A 117 18.52 -5.39 -19.90
CA THR A 117 17.89 -6.30 -20.87
C THR A 117 16.41 -5.97 -20.85
N PRO A 118 15.97 -5.02 -21.69
CA PRO A 118 14.65 -4.44 -21.59
C PRO A 118 13.54 -5.49 -21.71
N THR A 119 12.52 -5.35 -20.87
CA THR A 119 11.29 -6.15 -20.96
C THR A 119 10.15 -5.23 -21.38
N ALA A 120 9.69 -5.38 -22.61
CA ALA A 120 8.64 -4.58 -23.22
C ALA A 120 7.25 -5.23 -23.11
N GLY A 121 6.20 -4.45 -23.36
CA GLY A 121 4.82 -4.98 -23.39
C GLY A 121 4.22 -5.20 -22.00
N ILE A 122 4.81 -4.61 -20.95
CA ILE A 122 4.34 -4.79 -19.58
C ILE A 122 3.11 -3.93 -19.37
N SER A 123 1.98 -4.56 -19.04
CA SER A 123 0.72 -3.91 -18.69
C SER A 123 0.54 -3.87 -17.17
N SER A 124 -0.24 -2.92 -16.66
CA SER A 124 -0.53 -2.79 -15.23
C SER A 124 -1.91 -2.19 -15.01
N THR A 125 -2.49 -2.40 -13.82
CA THR A 125 -3.71 -1.68 -13.44
C THR A 125 -3.45 -0.19 -13.16
N ALA A 126 -2.20 0.23 -13.00
CA ALA A 126 -1.80 1.59 -12.61
C ALA A 126 -1.55 2.54 -13.79
N TYR A 127 -1.45 2.05 -15.03
CA TYR A 127 -1.27 2.88 -16.22
C TYR A 127 -1.99 2.29 -17.43
N THR A 128 -2.28 3.12 -18.43
CA THR A 128 -2.89 2.69 -19.69
C THR A 128 -1.82 2.24 -20.68
N GLY A 129 -2.15 1.27 -21.54
CA GLY A 129 -1.21 0.75 -22.53
C GLY A 129 -0.14 -0.17 -21.91
N THR A 130 1.06 -0.14 -22.48
CA THR A 130 2.19 -0.96 -22.02
C THR A 130 3.46 -0.13 -21.87
N LYS A 131 4.29 -0.49 -20.90
CA LYS A 131 5.60 0.12 -20.61
C LYS A 131 6.75 -0.82 -20.93
N THR A 132 7.97 -0.29 -20.98
CA THR A 132 9.20 -1.05 -21.17
C THR A 132 10.16 -0.76 -20.05
N PHE A 133 10.54 -1.80 -19.30
CA PHE A 133 11.45 -1.64 -18.17
C PHE A 133 12.85 -2.12 -18.49
N ASN A 134 13.90 -1.39 -18.08
CA ASN A 134 15.29 -1.76 -18.36
C ASN A 134 15.75 -3.04 -17.65
N HIS A 135 15.16 -3.34 -16.50
CA HIS A 135 15.55 -4.42 -15.60
C HIS A 135 14.34 -5.26 -15.19
N PHE A 136 14.61 -6.53 -14.91
CA PHE A 136 13.63 -7.48 -14.42
C PHE A 136 14.23 -8.41 -13.37
N PHE A 137 13.46 -8.69 -12.32
CA PHE A 137 13.80 -9.65 -11.29
C PHE A 137 12.58 -10.51 -10.95
N GLU A 138 12.76 -11.82 -10.91
CA GLU A 138 11.70 -12.77 -10.55
C GLU A 138 12.17 -13.76 -9.51
N ILE A 139 11.26 -14.09 -8.59
CA ILE A 139 11.38 -15.18 -7.64
C ILE A 139 10.28 -16.18 -7.94
N LYS A 140 10.66 -17.42 -8.27
CA LYS A 140 9.74 -18.53 -8.47
C LYS A 140 10.02 -19.65 -7.47
N LYS A 141 9.05 -19.94 -6.59
CA LYS A 141 9.16 -21.05 -5.65
C LYS A 141 9.31 -22.39 -6.38
N THR A 142 10.19 -23.24 -5.89
CA THR A 142 10.41 -24.57 -6.49
C THR A 142 9.11 -25.37 -6.48
N GLY A 143 8.72 -25.88 -7.65
CA GLY A 143 7.46 -26.61 -7.85
C GLY A 143 6.22 -25.75 -8.09
N ALA A 144 6.31 -24.42 -8.02
CA ALA A 144 5.18 -23.54 -8.35
C ALA A 144 5.01 -23.39 -9.87
N SER A 145 3.76 -23.32 -10.34
CA SER A 145 3.42 -23.07 -11.75
C SER A 145 3.54 -21.59 -12.13
N ILE A 146 3.30 -20.69 -11.17
CA ILE A 146 3.37 -19.23 -11.32
C ILE A 146 4.50 -18.64 -10.48
N PRO A 147 5.02 -17.45 -10.84
CA PRO A 147 5.98 -16.73 -10.00
C PRO A 147 5.39 -16.37 -8.63
N SER A 148 6.27 -16.19 -7.65
CA SER A 148 5.91 -15.65 -6.33
C SER A 148 6.15 -14.15 -6.26
N LEU A 149 7.12 -13.64 -7.03
CA LEU A 149 7.37 -12.22 -7.21
C LEU A 149 7.95 -11.93 -8.59
N GLN A 150 7.54 -10.82 -9.20
CA GLN A 150 8.17 -10.22 -10.37
C GLN A 150 8.31 -8.72 -10.15
N LEU A 151 9.50 -8.19 -10.37
CA LEU A 151 9.85 -6.78 -10.29
C LEU A 151 10.38 -6.33 -11.64
N PHE A 152 9.73 -5.35 -12.23
CA PHE A 152 10.14 -4.64 -13.44
C PHE A 152 10.53 -3.23 -13.03
N PHE A 153 11.69 -2.73 -13.46
CA PHE A 153 12.14 -1.41 -13.05
C PHE A 153 13.13 -0.83 -14.03
N ASP A 154 13.14 0.49 -14.12
CA ASP A 154 14.16 1.22 -14.85
C ASP A 154 15.40 1.50 -14.00
N ASP A 155 16.46 1.97 -14.66
CA ASP A 155 17.71 2.29 -13.98
C ASP A 155 17.44 3.29 -12.83
N PRO A 156 17.74 2.92 -11.57
CA PRO A 156 17.48 3.79 -10.42
C PRO A 156 18.26 5.11 -10.47
N ASN A 157 19.29 5.22 -11.32
CA ASN A 157 20.06 6.45 -11.49
C ASN A 157 19.47 7.39 -12.57
N THR A 158 18.51 6.92 -13.37
CA THR A 158 17.83 7.76 -14.36
C THR A 158 16.68 8.50 -13.70
N THR A 159 16.79 9.82 -13.56
CA THR A 159 15.82 10.64 -12.80
C THR A 159 14.66 11.18 -13.63
N LEU A 160 14.77 11.20 -14.97
CA LEU A 160 13.76 11.74 -15.88
C LEU A 160 13.55 10.80 -17.08
N GLY A 161 12.30 10.68 -17.53
CA GLY A 161 11.94 9.88 -18.71
C GLY A 161 11.90 8.37 -18.48
N ASN A 162 11.89 7.91 -17.23
CA ASN A 162 11.75 6.50 -16.87
C ASN A 162 10.27 6.10 -16.68
N ASP A 163 10.00 4.82 -16.85
CA ASP A 163 8.72 4.15 -16.62
C ASP A 163 8.49 3.78 -15.15
N GLY A 164 9.50 3.97 -14.29
CA GLY A 164 9.43 3.74 -12.84
C GLY A 164 9.74 2.30 -12.44
N ALA A 165 9.03 1.78 -11.44
CA ALA A 165 9.16 0.40 -11.00
C ALA A 165 7.81 -0.22 -10.63
N LEU A 166 7.62 -1.47 -11.03
CA LEU A 166 6.40 -2.26 -10.90
C LEU A 166 6.74 -3.61 -10.30
N VAL A 167 6.10 -3.98 -9.20
CA VAL A 167 6.26 -5.30 -8.59
C VAL A 167 4.92 -6.00 -8.42
N TYR A 168 4.88 -7.28 -8.76
CA TYR A 168 3.82 -8.23 -8.45
C TYR A 168 4.33 -9.22 -7.43
N TYR A 169 3.55 -9.55 -6.41
CA TYR A 169 3.95 -10.55 -5.43
C TYR A 169 2.75 -11.27 -4.79
N ARG A 170 2.97 -12.53 -4.39
CA ARG A 170 1.98 -13.39 -3.74
C ARG A 170 2.20 -13.46 -2.24
N LEU A 171 1.26 -12.96 -1.44
CA LEU A 171 1.41 -12.93 0.02
C LEU A 171 1.58 -14.33 0.64
N VAL A 172 0.92 -15.34 0.07
CA VAL A 172 0.93 -16.73 0.57
C VAL A 172 2.32 -17.38 0.53
N ASP A 173 3.20 -16.95 -0.39
CA ASP A 173 4.50 -17.58 -0.57
C ASP A 173 5.57 -17.07 0.40
N PHE A 174 5.34 -15.93 1.06
CA PHE A 174 6.32 -15.23 1.89
C PHE A 174 6.29 -15.59 3.38
N GLY A 175 5.97 -16.85 3.69
CA GLY A 175 6.31 -17.47 4.98
C GLY A 175 5.58 -16.94 6.24
N ASN A 176 4.68 -15.98 6.11
CA ASN A 176 3.90 -15.49 7.25
C ASN A 176 2.73 -16.44 7.53
N PRO A 177 2.66 -17.08 8.73
CA PRO A 177 1.58 -18.00 9.06
C PRO A 177 0.18 -17.38 8.97
N SER A 178 0.08 -16.06 9.16
CA SER A 178 -1.16 -15.30 9.02
C SER A 178 -1.68 -15.30 7.57
N PHE A 179 -0.80 -15.57 6.60
CA PHE A 179 -1.13 -15.61 5.18
C PHE A 179 -1.04 -17.00 4.54
N ALA A 180 -0.71 -18.04 5.31
CA ALA A 180 -0.56 -19.40 4.79
C ALA A 180 -1.87 -19.98 4.20
N ASN A 181 -3.03 -19.49 4.66
CA ASN A 181 -4.36 -19.97 4.24
C ASN A 181 -5.15 -18.95 3.43
N VAL A 182 -4.59 -17.78 3.11
CA VAL A 182 -5.24 -16.88 2.16
C VAL A 182 -4.86 -17.30 0.77
N GLY A 183 -5.85 -17.26 -0.12
CA GLY A 183 -5.78 -17.85 -1.45
C GLY A 183 -4.74 -17.19 -2.34
N ASP A 184 -5.01 -17.16 -3.65
CA ASP A 184 -4.11 -16.53 -4.61
C ASP A 184 -4.21 -14.99 -4.55
N VAL A 185 -3.77 -14.42 -3.42
CA VAL A 185 -3.63 -12.97 -3.22
C VAL A 185 -2.47 -12.52 -4.09
N ILE A 186 -2.75 -11.70 -5.09
CA ILE A 186 -1.72 -10.98 -5.83
C ILE A 186 -1.81 -9.51 -5.43
N THR A 187 -0.66 -8.94 -5.10
CA THR A 187 -0.51 -7.50 -4.92
C THR A 187 0.39 -6.95 -6.01
N GLU A 188 -0.06 -5.87 -6.63
CA GLU A 188 0.72 -5.03 -7.54
C GLU A 188 1.09 -3.74 -6.81
N SER A 189 2.36 -3.35 -6.86
CA SER A 189 2.84 -2.04 -6.43
C SER A 189 3.56 -1.37 -7.59
N TYR A 190 3.13 -0.16 -7.94
CA TYR A 190 3.74 0.65 -9.00
C TYR A 190 4.17 1.99 -8.42
N THR A 191 5.42 2.37 -8.66
CA THR A 191 5.99 3.67 -8.32
C THR A 191 6.47 4.39 -9.57
N GLY A 192 6.25 5.69 -9.62
CA GLY A 192 6.63 6.53 -10.75
C GLY A 192 6.58 8.01 -10.41
N ASN A 193 6.93 8.84 -11.39
CA ASN A 193 6.87 10.30 -11.28
C ASN A 193 5.77 10.83 -12.21
N ASP A 194 4.99 11.80 -11.76
CA ASP A 194 4.07 12.54 -12.63
C ASP A 194 4.65 13.93 -12.98
N SER A 195 4.76 14.19 -14.29
CA SER A 195 5.21 15.47 -14.84
C SER A 195 4.34 16.68 -14.49
N ILE A 196 3.04 16.48 -14.20
CA ILE A 196 2.12 17.59 -13.91
C ILE A 196 2.36 18.15 -12.52
N TYR A 197 2.79 17.30 -11.59
CA TYR A 197 3.01 17.67 -10.20
C TYR A 197 4.50 17.78 -9.84
N GLY A 198 5.40 17.22 -10.64
CA GLY A 198 6.79 16.98 -10.20
C GLY A 198 6.87 16.02 -9.01
N THR A 199 5.79 15.28 -8.72
CA THR A 199 5.63 14.48 -7.51
C THR A 199 5.78 13.00 -7.78
N LYS A 200 6.29 12.30 -6.76
CA LYS A 200 6.35 10.85 -6.72
C LYS A 200 4.98 10.32 -6.35
N PHE A 201 4.55 9.24 -7.00
CA PHE A 201 3.37 8.52 -6.60
C PHE A 201 3.67 7.03 -6.46
N GLN A 202 2.86 6.37 -5.65
CA GLN A 202 2.87 4.93 -5.56
C GLN A 202 1.45 4.39 -5.42
N THR A 203 1.15 3.32 -6.12
CA THR A 203 -0.15 2.66 -6.03
C THR A 203 0.00 1.20 -5.67
N TYR A 204 -0.83 0.73 -4.75
CA TYR A 204 -0.94 -0.66 -4.38
C TYR A 204 -2.31 -1.15 -4.75
N THR A 205 -2.39 -2.25 -5.50
CA THR A 205 -3.65 -2.87 -5.86
C THR A 205 -3.56 -4.33 -5.47
N TRP A 206 -4.55 -4.84 -4.77
CA TRP A 206 -4.61 -6.25 -4.43
C TRP A 206 -5.95 -6.84 -4.80
N ARG A 207 -5.90 -8.08 -5.30
CA ARG A 207 -7.07 -8.92 -5.53
C ARG A 207 -7.04 -10.12 -4.60
N ASN A 208 -8.21 -10.67 -4.31
CA ASN A 208 -8.36 -11.86 -3.47
C ASN A 208 -7.55 -11.73 -2.18
N GLY A 209 -7.59 -10.54 -1.59
CA GLY A 209 -6.82 -10.06 -0.46
C GLY A 209 -6.80 -11.03 0.70
N PRO A 210 -5.98 -10.77 1.72
CA PRO A 210 -5.93 -11.68 2.83
C PRO A 210 -7.30 -11.63 3.54
N GLU A 211 -8.28 -12.44 3.16
CA GLU A 211 -9.59 -12.51 3.77
C GLU A 211 -9.59 -13.75 4.67
N ASN A 212 -9.23 -13.56 5.94
CA ASN A 212 -9.11 -14.62 6.94
C ASN A 212 -9.67 -14.17 8.30
N THR A 213 -9.34 -14.89 9.38
CA THR A 213 -9.83 -14.59 10.73
C THR A 213 -9.30 -13.28 11.31
N SER A 214 -8.22 -12.75 10.76
CA SER A 214 -7.57 -11.50 11.20
C SER A 214 -7.65 -10.38 10.16
N TRP A 215 -7.99 -10.71 8.90
CA TRP A 215 -7.95 -9.79 7.77
C TRP A 215 -9.26 -9.83 6.96
N ILE A 216 -9.82 -8.67 6.62
CA ILE A 216 -11.20 -8.55 6.07
C ILE A 216 -11.27 -7.97 4.66
N SER A 217 -10.14 -7.60 4.06
CA SER A 217 -10.11 -6.96 2.74
C SER A 217 -10.09 -7.99 1.62
N LYS A 218 -11.08 -7.94 0.74
CA LYS A 218 -11.13 -8.80 -0.44
C LYS A 218 -10.40 -8.18 -1.63
N HIS A 219 -10.66 -6.92 -1.91
CA HIS A 219 -9.98 -6.16 -2.97
C HIS A 219 -9.73 -4.76 -2.48
N GLY A 220 -8.70 -4.11 -3.00
CA GLY A 220 -8.50 -2.73 -2.68
C GLY A 220 -7.41 -2.07 -3.49
N ARG A 221 -7.39 -0.75 -3.38
CA ARG A 221 -6.31 0.07 -3.87
C ARG A 221 -5.96 1.16 -2.88
N VAL A 222 -4.65 1.39 -2.75
CA VAL A 222 -4.06 2.54 -2.05
C VAL A 222 -3.31 3.37 -3.09
N VAL A 223 -3.42 4.69 -2.98
CA VAL A 223 -2.72 5.68 -3.79
C VAL A 223 -1.99 6.62 -2.83
N LEU A 224 -0.68 6.65 -2.94
CA LEU A 224 0.22 7.56 -2.27
C LEU A 224 0.68 8.59 -3.29
N THR A 225 0.67 9.85 -2.90
CA THR A 225 1.20 10.92 -3.74
C THR A 225 1.89 11.93 -2.84
N GLU A 226 3.12 12.26 -3.17
CA GLU A 226 3.82 13.39 -2.58
C GLU A 226 3.12 14.68 -3.05
N VAL A 227 2.87 15.62 -2.14
CA VAL A 227 2.22 16.91 -2.45
C VAL A 227 2.91 18.02 -1.66
N ASP A 228 2.51 19.28 -1.88
CA ASP A 228 3.07 20.45 -1.17
C ASP A 228 4.59 20.55 -1.36
N SER A 229 5.05 20.39 -2.60
CA SER A 229 6.47 20.36 -2.96
C SER A 229 7.31 19.41 -2.10
N GLY A 230 6.75 18.26 -1.74
CA GLY A 230 7.43 17.25 -0.93
C GLY A 230 7.37 17.45 0.57
N ARG A 231 6.43 18.26 1.05
CA ARG A 231 6.23 18.49 2.49
C ARG A 231 5.13 17.65 3.10
N GLN A 232 4.25 17.08 2.27
CA GLN A 232 3.12 16.28 2.73
C GLN A 232 2.92 15.02 1.88
N LEU A 233 2.42 13.97 2.54
CA LEU A 233 1.93 12.75 1.92
C LEU A 233 0.41 12.85 1.78
N CYS A 234 -0.08 12.75 0.55
CA CYS A 234 -1.47 12.44 0.26
C CYS A 234 -1.65 10.93 0.21
N PHE A 235 -2.46 10.39 1.11
CA PHE A 235 -2.89 9.00 1.10
C PHE A 235 -4.36 8.94 0.72
N ARG A 236 -4.68 8.03 -0.19
CA ARG A 236 -6.06 7.69 -0.55
C ARG A 236 -6.20 6.18 -0.62
N SER A 237 -7.29 5.63 -0.12
CA SER A 237 -7.57 4.22 -0.27
C SER A 237 -9.05 3.94 -0.43
N VAL A 238 -9.31 2.87 -1.18
CA VAL A 238 -10.63 2.25 -1.21
C VAL A 238 -10.44 0.75 -1.06
N VAL A 239 -11.16 0.19 -0.09
CA VAL A 239 -11.14 -1.23 0.17
C VAL A 239 -12.56 -1.76 0.18
N ARG A 240 -12.74 -2.85 -0.56
CA ARG A 240 -13.99 -3.59 -0.59
C ARG A 240 -13.98 -4.65 0.51
N LEU A 241 -15.03 -4.61 1.31
CA LEU A 241 -15.28 -5.45 2.48
C LEU A 241 -16.65 -6.13 2.33
N THR A 242 -16.92 -7.08 3.22
CA THR A 242 -18.25 -7.68 3.36
C THR A 242 -18.76 -7.56 4.78
N PHE A 243 -20.06 -7.35 4.95
CA PHE A 243 -20.68 -7.40 6.28
C PHE A 243 -20.51 -8.79 6.91
N THR A 244 -20.57 -9.85 6.11
CA THR A 244 -20.29 -11.22 6.59
C THR A 244 -18.92 -11.33 7.26
N LYS A 245 -17.85 -10.77 6.66
CA LYS A 245 -16.53 -10.81 7.29
C LYS A 245 -16.37 -9.85 8.45
N LEU A 246 -16.96 -8.66 8.38
CA LEU A 246 -16.98 -7.73 9.51
C LEU A 246 -17.60 -8.40 10.75
N LYS A 247 -18.68 -9.16 10.58
CA LYS A 247 -19.29 -9.94 11.68
C LYS A 247 -18.39 -11.07 12.17
N ALA A 248 -17.71 -11.76 11.26
CA ALA A 248 -16.82 -12.86 11.63
C ALA A 248 -15.65 -12.40 12.51
N VAL A 249 -15.10 -11.20 12.25
CA VAL A 249 -13.99 -10.64 13.05
C VAL A 249 -14.45 -9.83 14.26
N ASN A 250 -15.71 -9.39 14.29
CA ASN A 250 -16.32 -8.67 15.42
C ASN A 250 -17.66 -9.31 15.83
N PRO A 251 -17.64 -10.53 16.41
CA PRO A 251 -18.85 -11.28 16.72
C PRO A 251 -19.73 -10.59 17.78
N SER A 252 -19.14 -9.84 18.71
CA SER A 252 -19.89 -9.08 19.72
C SER A 252 -20.68 -7.90 19.11
N GLY A 253 -20.27 -7.40 17.94
CA GLY A 253 -20.97 -6.35 17.19
C GLY A 253 -21.96 -6.86 16.13
N ALA A 254 -22.20 -8.18 16.04
CA ALA A 254 -22.92 -8.78 14.92
C ALA A 254 -24.32 -8.19 14.68
N THR A 255 -25.12 -8.01 15.74
CA THR A 255 -26.47 -7.42 15.63
C THR A 255 -26.42 -5.97 15.10
N SER A 256 -25.48 -5.16 15.60
CA SER A 256 -25.30 -3.78 15.14
C SER A 256 -24.85 -3.73 13.67
N LEU A 257 -24.01 -4.66 13.25
CA LEU A 257 -23.58 -4.79 11.86
C LEU A 257 -24.72 -5.23 10.93
N ASP A 258 -25.61 -6.12 11.37
CA ASP A 258 -26.80 -6.52 10.60
C ASP A 258 -27.84 -5.38 10.48
N ASN A 259 -28.02 -4.61 11.55
CA ASN A 259 -28.84 -3.40 11.52
C ASN A 259 -28.25 -2.35 10.59
N LEU A 260 -26.93 -2.11 10.66
CA LEU A 260 -26.23 -1.19 9.76
C LEU A 260 -26.34 -1.65 8.30
N LYS A 261 -26.17 -2.95 8.02
CA LYS A 261 -26.37 -3.53 6.68
C LYS A 261 -27.76 -3.22 6.14
N THR A 262 -28.79 -3.41 6.96
CA THR A 262 -30.19 -3.15 6.58
C THR A 262 -30.42 -1.65 6.32
N ALA A 263 -29.92 -0.79 7.19
CA ALA A 263 -30.03 0.66 7.06
C ALA A 263 -29.30 1.16 5.79
N CYS A 264 -28.07 0.69 5.55
CA CYS A 264 -27.29 1.05 4.36
C CYS A 264 -27.98 0.60 3.06
N ASN A 265 -28.46 -0.65 3.02
CA ASN A 265 -29.18 -1.17 1.86
C ASN A 265 -30.46 -0.38 1.56
N THR A 266 -31.18 0.02 2.61
CA THR A 266 -32.40 0.83 2.49
C THR A 266 -32.07 2.24 2.00
N ALA A 267 -31.11 2.92 2.63
CA ALA A 267 -30.73 4.29 2.31
C ALA A 267 -30.14 4.44 0.89
N GLN A 268 -29.44 3.42 0.39
CA GLN A 268 -28.78 3.45 -0.91
C GLN A 268 -29.47 2.62 -1.99
N GLY A 269 -30.60 1.98 -1.67
CA GLY A 269 -31.38 1.19 -2.63
C GLY A 269 -30.63 -0.01 -3.21
N THR A 270 -29.67 -0.59 -2.48
CA THR A 270 -28.81 -1.69 -2.97
C THR A 270 -29.40 -3.09 -2.75
N GLY A 271 -30.66 -3.18 -2.30
CA GLY A 271 -31.37 -4.45 -2.09
C GLY A 271 -30.81 -5.22 -0.89
N SER A 272 -30.24 -6.40 -1.13
CA SER A 272 -29.69 -7.27 -0.09
C SER A 272 -28.17 -7.45 -0.21
N SER A 273 -27.47 -6.42 -0.69
CA SER A 273 -26.03 -6.47 -0.90
C SER A 273 -25.30 -6.75 0.41
N ASP A 274 -24.27 -7.59 0.34
CA ASP A 274 -23.34 -7.84 1.45
C ASP A 274 -22.05 -7.02 1.34
N GLN A 275 -21.87 -6.33 0.22
CA GLN A 275 -20.65 -5.60 -0.12
C GLN A 275 -20.69 -4.17 0.43
N ILE A 276 -19.58 -3.74 1.03
CA ILE A 276 -19.41 -2.37 1.51
C ILE A 276 -17.99 -1.90 1.17
N TYR A 277 -17.87 -0.65 0.76
CA TYR A 277 -16.62 -0.02 0.37
C TYR A 277 -16.26 1.01 1.43
N TYR A 278 -15.07 0.86 1.99
CA TYR A 278 -14.48 1.85 2.86
C TYR A 278 -13.58 2.75 2.03
N ALA A 279 -13.87 4.05 2.00
CA ALA A 279 -13.08 5.05 1.31
C ALA A 279 -12.43 5.97 2.34
N LEU A 280 -11.13 6.18 2.21
CA LEU A 280 -10.31 6.97 3.13
C LEU A 280 -9.42 7.91 2.33
N ALA A 281 -9.28 9.13 2.81
CA ALA A 281 -8.18 10.00 2.43
C ALA A 281 -7.57 10.63 3.68
N TYR A 282 -6.26 10.78 3.70
CA TYR A 282 -5.59 11.58 4.71
C TYR A 282 -4.41 12.33 4.12
N MET A 283 -4.09 13.44 4.76
CA MET A 283 -2.90 14.23 4.51
C MET A 283 -2.01 14.10 5.74
N GLN A 284 -0.71 13.86 5.54
CA GLN A 284 0.26 13.73 6.61
C GLN A 284 1.46 14.64 6.34
N LYS A 285 1.92 15.39 7.34
CA LYS A 285 3.20 16.13 7.27
C LYS A 285 4.38 15.16 7.30
N PHE A 286 5.39 15.40 6.48
CA PHE A 286 6.68 14.69 6.60
C PHE A 286 7.56 15.22 7.72
N ASP A 287 7.34 16.46 8.16
CA ASP A 287 8.07 17.02 9.27
C ASP A 287 7.42 16.64 10.61
N SER A 288 8.25 16.35 11.61
CA SER A 288 7.81 16.17 13.00
C SER A 288 7.03 17.41 13.46
N PRO A 289 5.84 17.26 14.09
CA PRO A 289 5.33 16.05 14.74
C PRO A 289 4.44 15.13 13.88
N PHE A 290 4.61 15.12 12.55
CA PHE A 290 3.93 14.22 11.61
C PHE A 290 2.40 14.28 11.67
N GLN A 291 1.87 15.49 11.91
CA GLN A 291 0.43 15.70 12.05
C GLN A 291 -0.32 15.19 10.82
N THR A 292 -1.44 14.52 11.09
CA THR A 292 -2.26 13.88 10.07
C THR A 292 -3.72 14.25 10.27
N THR A 293 -4.38 14.66 9.19
CA THR A 293 -5.83 14.87 9.15
C THR A 293 -6.41 13.90 8.13
N ALA A 294 -7.47 13.20 8.50
CA ALA A 294 -8.09 12.15 7.70
C ALA A 294 -9.61 12.36 7.59
N LYS A 295 -10.19 11.88 6.49
CA LYS A 295 -11.64 11.83 6.25
C LYS A 295 -11.97 10.47 5.64
N ALA A 296 -13.04 9.85 6.12
CA ALA A 296 -13.43 8.51 5.74
C ALA A 296 -14.94 8.39 5.53
N THR A 297 -15.37 7.36 4.82
CA THR A 297 -16.79 7.00 4.71
C THR A 297 -16.94 5.54 4.31
N PHE A 298 -18.16 5.03 4.49
CA PHE A 298 -18.57 3.74 3.94
C PHE A 298 -19.70 3.94 2.94
N THR A 299 -19.68 3.19 1.85
CA THR A 299 -20.76 3.19 0.85
C THR A 299 -20.98 1.80 0.27
N MET A 300 -22.17 1.53 -0.22
CA MET A 300 -22.54 0.34 -0.99
C MET A 300 -22.86 0.68 -2.46
N SER A 301 -23.10 1.97 -2.74
CA SER A 301 -23.41 2.52 -4.06
C SER A 301 -22.16 2.92 -4.85
N ALA A 302 -22.32 3.25 -6.14
CA ALA A 302 -21.23 3.77 -6.97
C ALA A 302 -20.83 5.21 -6.62
N THR A 303 -21.65 5.89 -5.81
CA THR A 303 -21.36 7.24 -5.31
C THR A 303 -20.87 7.18 -3.88
N ARG A 304 -20.09 8.20 -3.51
CA ARG A 304 -19.51 8.27 -2.18
C ARG A 304 -20.12 9.43 -1.37
N PRO A 305 -21.05 9.17 -0.45
CA PRO A 305 -21.59 10.16 0.47
C PRO A 305 -20.57 10.57 1.54
N GLU A 306 -20.78 11.75 2.15
CA GLU A 306 -19.98 12.21 3.28
C GLU A 306 -20.29 11.50 4.60
N THR A 307 -21.46 10.87 4.71
CA THR A 307 -21.85 10.04 5.86
C THR A 307 -21.84 8.55 5.48
N ILE A 308 -21.73 7.69 6.49
CA ILE A 308 -21.87 6.24 6.34
C ILE A 308 -23.16 5.94 5.58
N CYS A 309 -23.03 5.37 4.40
CA CYS A 309 -24.13 4.96 3.53
C CYS A 309 -25.19 6.05 3.25
N ASN A 310 -24.85 7.34 3.33
CA ASN A 310 -25.79 8.45 3.24
C ASN A 310 -26.86 8.45 4.36
N LEU A 311 -26.55 7.85 5.51
CA LEU A 311 -27.42 7.86 6.68
C LEU A 311 -27.45 9.27 7.29
N SER A 312 -28.65 9.69 7.71
CA SER A 312 -28.85 10.98 8.38
C SER A 312 -28.26 10.96 9.78
N VAL A 313 -27.40 11.94 10.09
CA VAL A 313 -26.82 12.11 11.44
C VAL A 313 -27.89 12.38 12.50
N ALA A 314 -29.01 13.00 12.11
CA ALA A 314 -30.13 13.24 13.02
C ALA A 314 -30.83 11.95 13.46
N THR A 315 -30.81 10.92 12.61
CA THR A 315 -31.48 9.63 12.85
C THR A 315 -30.52 8.56 13.35
N VAL A 316 -29.26 8.64 12.94
CA VAL A 316 -28.19 7.73 13.35
C VAL A 316 -27.02 8.58 13.86
N PRO A 317 -27.00 8.90 15.17
CA PRO A 317 -25.87 9.56 15.80
C PRO A 317 -24.59 8.74 15.54
N GLY A 318 -23.56 9.39 14.97
CA GLY A 318 -22.33 8.72 14.52
C GLY A 318 -22.31 8.25 13.05
N ALA A 319 -23.36 8.54 12.26
CA ALA A 319 -23.32 8.32 10.82
C ALA A 319 -22.32 9.23 10.10
N GLN A 320 -21.97 10.38 10.67
CA GLN A 320 -20.92 11.22 10.13
C GLN A 320 -19.56 10.67 10.57
N LEU A 321 -18.75 10.29 9.60
CA LEU A 321 -17.32 10.12 9.79
C LEU A 321 -16.66 11.46 9.43
N SER A 322 -16.68 12.40 10.38
CA SER A 322 -16.06 13.72 10.19
C SER A 322 -14.52 13.60 10.16
N TYR A 323 -13.79 14.71 10.30
CA TYR A 323 -12.33 14.63 10.30
C TYR A 323 -11.82 13.91 11.54
N GLY A 324 -10.87 13.01 11.32
CA GLY A 324 -10.02 12.40 12.34
C GLY A 324 -8.64 13.04 12.31
N ILE A 325 -8.03 13.22 13.48
CA ILE A 325 -6.66 13.71 13.60
C ILE A 325 -5.74 12.74 14.35
N PHE A 326 -4.49 12.67 13.90
CA PHE A 326 -3.45 11.78 14.41
C PHE A 326 -2.13 12.53 14.50
N ASN A 327 -1.30 12.15 15.46
CA ASN A 327 0.07 12.65 15.62
C ASN A 327 1.06 11.48 15.71
N ILE A 328 2.31 11.77 16.07
CA ILE A 328 3.36 10.74 16.23
C ILE A 328 3.01 9.63 17.23
N ASN A 329 2.15 9.91 18.22
CA ASN A 329 1.68 8.94 19.21
C ASN A 329 0.42 8.17 18.75
N GLY A 330 -0.09 8.46 17.55
CA GLY A 330 -1.25 7.79 16.97
C GLY A 330 -2.51 8.64 17.01
N TYR A 331 -3.65 7.99 17.24
CA TYR A 331 -4.97 8.63 17.24
C TYR A 331 -5.08 9.70 18.32
N VAL A 332 -5.66 10.84 17.96
CA VAL A 332 -5.90 11.95 18.89
C VAL A 332 -7.40 12.11 19.14
N THR A 333 -8.20 12.34 18.09
CA THR A 333 -9.66 12.45 18.17
C THR A 333 -10.30 12.36 16.77
N ASP A 334 -11.61 12.17 16.73
CA ASP A 334 -12.41 12.15 15.50
C ASP A 334 -13.70 12.96 15.61
N GLN A 335 -14.53 12.85 14.57
CA GLN A 335 -15.81 13.55 14.46
C GLN A 335 -15.68 15.08 14.52
N LEU A 336 -14.50 15.61 14.20
CA LEU A 336 -14.26 17.04 14.12
C LEU A 336 -14.96 17.65 12.92
N ALA A 337 -15.63 18.78 13.13
CA ALA A 337 -15.95 19.69 12.04
C ALA A 337 -14.65 20.29 11.46
N ALA A 338 -14.67 20.76 10.21
CA ALA A 338 -13.49 21.36 9.57
C ALA A 338 -12.86 22.48 10.43
N ALA A 339 -13.69 23.37 10.99
CA ALA A 339 -13.23 24.48 11.83
C ALA A 339 -12.65 24.05 13.19
N ALA A 340 -12.89 22.79 13.60
CA ALA A 340 -12.36 22.22 14.84
C ALA A 340 -11.02 21.50 14.65
N VAL A 341 -10.54 21.34 13.41
CA VAL A 341 -9.20 20.81 13.13
C VAL A 341 -8.16 21.89 13.49
N PRO A 342 -7.20 21.62 14.39
CA PRO A 342 -6.20 22.61 14.75
C PRO A 342 -5.33 23.04 13.56
N ALA A 343 -4.91 24.30 13.52
CA ALA A 343 -4.21 24.89 12.37
C ALA A 343 -2.82 24.27 12.10
N ASP A 344 -2.22 23.59 13.09
CA ASP A 344 -0.96 22.88 12.91
C ASP A 344 -1.13 21.50 12.26
N TYR A 345 -2.35 21.04 12.01
CA TYR A 345 -2.63 19.83 11.24
C TYR A 345 -2.84 20.16 9.76
N PRO A 346 -2.68 19.18 8.85
CA PRO A 346 -3.06 19.35 7.45
C PRO A 346 -4.49 19.86 7.30
N SER A 347 -4.66 20.85 6.43
CA SER A 347 -5.91 21.57 6.26
C SER A 347 -7.05 20.64 5.83
N PRO A 348 -8.22 20.69 6.51
CA PRO A 348 -9.37 19.89 6.12
C PRO A 348 -9.96 20.35 4.78
N THR A 349 -10.08 21.65 4.55
CA THR A 349 -10.88 22.23 3.46
C THR A 349 -10.10 23.16 2.53
N VAL A 350 -9.09 23.87 3.03
CA VAL A 350 -8.31 24.84 2.24
C VAL A 350 -7.20 24.10 1.50
N GLY A 351 -7.23 24.12 0.17
CA GLY A 351 -6.21 23.60 -0.73
C GLY A 351 -5.74 24.66 -1.74
N GLY A 352 -5.00 24.24 -2.77
CA GLY A 352 -4.39 25.12 -3.77
C GLY A 352 -3.75 24.35 -4.94
N SER A 353 -2.97 25.05 -5.77
CA SER A 353 -2.32 24.45 -6.95
C SER A 353 -1.24 23.43 -6.57
N ASP A 354 -0.47 23.71 -5.52
CA ASP A 354 0.64 22.86 -5.07
C ASP A 354 0.36 22.14 -3.75
N PHE A 355 -0.73 22.50 -3.08
CA PHE A 355 -1.14 21.97 -1.77
C PHE A 355 -2.54 21.38 -1.87
N MET A 356 -2.74 20.15 -1.37
CA MET A 356 -4.04 19.48 -1.42
C MET A 356 -4.66 19.44 -0.02
N SER A 357 -5.93 19.85 0.10
CA SER A 357 -6.69 19.66 1.34
C SER A 357 -7.15 18.22 1.50
N VAL A 358 -7.55 17.85 2.71
CA VAL A 358 -8.15 16.51 2.95
C VAL A 358 -9.43 16.34 2.13
N ASP A 359 -10.27 17.37 2.02
CA ASP A 359 -11.46 17.32 1.18
C ASP A 359 -11.14 17.14 -0.30
N GLU A 360 -10.07 17.77 -0.77
CA GLU A 360 -9.66 17.62 -2.16
C GLU A 360 -9.19 16.19 -2.43
N ALA A 361 -8.32 15.67 -1.57
CA ALA A 361 -7.86 14.28 -1.62
C ALA A 361 -9.04 13.31 -1.53
N PHE A 362 -9.96 13.56 -0.60
CA PHE A 362 -11.17 12.78 -0.43
C PHE A 362 -11.99 12.83 -1.72
N ASN A 363 -12.31 13.99 -2.30
CA ASN A 363 -13.12 14.08 -3.52
C ASN A 363 -12.53 13.37 -4.74
N ARG A 364 -11.21 13.08 -4.75
CA ARG A 364 -10.57 12.23 -5.77
C ARG A 364 -10.58 10.73 -5.44
N THR A 365 -11.02 10.33 -4.26
CA THR A 365 -11.14 8.93 -3.80
C THR A 365 -12.51 8.34 -4.16
N TYR A 366 -12.54 7.06 -4.54
CA TYR A 366 -13.75 6.36 -4.99
C TYR A 366 -14.29 6.88 -6.33
N VAL A 367 -13.39 7.32 -7.21
CA VAL A 367 -13.73 7.92 -8.51
C VAL A 367 -13.12 7.12 -9.66
N ALA A 368 -13.79 7.15 -10.81
CA ALA A 368 -13.37 6.47 -12.02
C ALA A 368 -12.28 7.23 -12.78
N PHE A 369 -11.51 6.49 -13.59
CA PHE A 369 -10.55 7.05 -14.54
C PHE A 369 -11.20 8.12 -15.44
N GLY A 370 -10.49 9.23 -15.67
CA GLY A 370 -10.92 10.29 -16.58
C GLY A 370 -12.00 11.22 -16.02
N ALA A 371 -12.49 10.99 -14.80
CA ALA A 371 -13.47 11.87 -14.19
C ALA A 371 -12.88 13.27 -13.90
N SER A 372 -13.66 14.30 -14.19
CA SER A 372 -13.39 15.68 -13.76
C SER A 372 -14.01 15.91 -12.38
N ILE A 373 -13.23 16.45 -11.45
CA ILE A 373 -13.70 16.74 -10.10
C ILE A 373 -14.05 18.23 -9.99
N SER A 374 -15.27 18.53 -9.56
CA SER A 374 -15.73 19.90 -9.35
C SER A 374 -14.82 20.64 -8.37
N GLY A 375 -14.45 21.87 -8.70
CA GLY A 375 -13.54 22.68 -7.88
C GLY A 375 -12.06 22.30 -7.96
N GLN A 376 -11.67 21.30 -8.76
CA GLN A 376 -10.29 20.81 -8.86
C GLN A 376 -9.75 20.79 -10.30
N ALA A 377 -10.18 21.74 -11.14
CA ALA A 377 -9.76 21.78 -12.54
C ALA A 377 -8.23 21.84 -12.71
N ALA A 378 -7.51 22.52 -11.80
CA ALA A 378 -6.05 22.62 -11.81
C ALA A 378 -5.35 21.26 -11.59
N LEU A 379 -6.00 20.32 -10.89
CA LEU A 379 -5.49 18.96 -10.65
C LEU A 379 -5.75 18.01 -11.85
N GLY A 380 -6.46 18.49 -12.86
CA GLY A 380 -6.88 17.71 -14.02
C GLY A 380 -7.81 16.54 -13.68
N THR A 381 -8.07 15.71 -14.69
CA THR A 381 -8.90 14.50 -14.55
C THR A 381 -8.18 13.42 -13.74
N VAL A 382 -8.97 12.55 -13.11
CA VAL A 382 -8.47 11.37 -12.38
C VAL A 382 -7.61 10.50 -13.32
N LYS A 383 -6.36 10.26 -12.93
CA LYS A 383 -5.41 9.41 -13.68
C LYS A 383 -5.66 7.93 -13.45
N GLN A 384 -5.09 7.07 -14.29
CA GLN A 384 -5.27 5.62 -14.19
C GLN A 384 -4.77 5.05 -12.85
N TYR A 385 -3.64 5.56 -12.36
CA TYR A 385 -3.08 5.18 -11.06
C TYR A 385 -4.00 5.62 -9.89
N GLU A 386 -4.76 6.71 -10.06
CA GLU A 386 -5.70 7.22 -9.06
C GLU A 386 -7.06 6.48 -9.03
N THR A 387 -7.34 5.65 -10.04
CA THR A 387 -8.66 5.05 -10.22
C THR A 387 -8.99 4.09 -9.09
N THR A 388 -10.09 4.37 -8.39
CA THR A 388 -10.52 3.66 -7.17
C THR A 388 -12.04 3.45 -7.10
N SER A 389 -12.74 3.54 -8.24
CA SER A 389 -14.20 3.42 -8.30
C SER A 389 -14.73 2.03 -7.96
N LYS A 390 -16.02 1.96 -7.64
CA LYS A 390 -16.75 0.69 -7.47
C LYS A 390 -16.52 -0.27 -8.65
N ALA A 391 -16.72 0.22 -9.87
CA ALA A 391 -16.59 -0.59 -11.08
C ALA A 391 -15.17 -1.14 -11.27
N PHE A 392 -14.15 -0.35 -10.95
CA PHE A 392 -12.76 -0.80 -10.98
C PHE A 392 -12.50 -1.94 -9.98
N LEU A 393 -12.95 -1.79 -8.73
CA LEU A 393 -12.74 -2.80 -7.69
C LEU A 393 -13.57 -4.07 -7.94
N ASP A 394 -14.76 -3.94 -8.54
CA ASP A 394 -15.63 -5.08 -8.82
C ASP A 394 -15.17 -5.91 -10.02
N ALA A 395 -14.41 -5.31 -10.94
CA ALA A 395 -13.80 -6.05 -12.05
C ALA A 395 -12.88 -7.18 -11.58
N PHE A 396 -12.36 -7.11 -10.34
CA PHE A 396 -11.51 -8.17 -9.77
C PHE A 396 -12.27 -9.45 -9.36
N ASP A 397 -13.61 -9.46 -9.37
CA ASP A 397 -14.41 -10.67 -9.14
C ASP A 397 -14.62 -11.54 -10.41
N GLY A 398 -14.13 -11.11 -11.59
CA GLY A 398 -14.27 -11.83 -12.87
C GLY A 398 -13.02 -12.60 -13.34
N SER A 399 -13.15 -13.36 -14.44
CA SER A 399 -12.06 -14.14 -15.07
C SER A 399 -10.98 -13.28 -15.75
N ASP A 400 -11.28 -12.01 -16.04
CA ASP A 400 -10.35 -11.06 -16.66
C ASP A 400 -9.50 -10.37 -15.58
N GLN A 401 -8.71 -11.20 -14.89
CA GLN A 401 -7.85 -10.77 -13.79
C GLN A 401 -6.72 -9.87 -14.33
N ASN A 402 -6.96 -8.56 -14.46
CA ASN A 402 -5.93 -7.58 -14.86
C ASN A 402 -4.70 -7.56 -13.92
N LEU A 403 -4.81 -8.20 -12.75
CA LEU A 403 -3.76 -8.38 -11.76
C LEU A 403 -3.17 -9.81 -11.83
N THR A 404 -2.30 -10.04 -12.80
CA THR A 404 -1.56 -11.29 -13.01
C THR A 404 -0.08 -11.01 -13.21
N PHE A 405 0.75 -12.03 -12.95
CA PHE A 405 2.14 -12.03 -13.37
C PHE A 405 2.26 -11.89 -14.90
N LYS A 406 3.37 -11.33 -15.37
CA LYS A 406 3.62 -10.94 -16.75
C LYS A 406 4.70 -11.79 -17.42
#